data_AF-A0A6S7LT07-F1
#
_entry.id   AF-A0A6S7LT07-F1
#
_cell.length_a   1.000
_cell.length_b   1.000
_cell.length_c   1.000
_cell.angle_alpha   90.00
_cell.angle_beta   90.00
_cell.angle_gamma   90.00
#
_symmetry.space_group_name_H-M   'P 1'
#
loop_
_entity.id
_entity.type
_entity.pdbx_description
1 polymer ?
#
loop_
_entity_poly.entity_id
_entity_poly.type
_entity_poly.pdbx_seq_one_letter_code
_entity_poly.pdbx_strand_id
1 'polypeptide(L)'
;MEVLKRNSSLSNSIYKLRNNDSLEEYSVYCHMTEIPGCGTGGWTLVMKMDGNRDEFNNSSPYWTNKVPYAVDDGLEGLNEKQTKLASYWNTPFNKICLGMKVNGATKWIASNYTTNSLHSVIENGTFKETNFGKEAWKSLIDGSSLQKNCNREGFNIVTKNNVDRYAFAYNNVRIGLVANNQESCGSCDSCIGFGTLVRGCDGDVRNSACGNIMAFCTDPKNDKDTAAFGYILVQ
;
A
#
# COMPACT_ATOMS: atom_id res chain seq x y z
N MET A 1 12.63 -18.92 3.96
CA MET A 1 13.11 -17.70 3.26
C MET A 1 14.61 -17.47 3.47
N GLU A 2 15.41 -18.49 3.15
CA GLU A 2 16.85 -18.53 3.47
C GLU A 2 17.74 -18.19 2.26
N VAL A 3 17.15 -18.02 1.07
CA VAL A 3 17.85 -17.81 -0.21
C VAL A 3 18.35 -16.37 -0.37
N LEU A 4 17.77 -15.39 0.34
CA LEU A 4 18.21 -14.00 0.33
C LEU A 4 19.17 -13.68 1.49
N LYS A 5 19.97 -14.66 1.94
CA LYS A 5 21.11 -14.39 2.84
C LYS A 5 22.11 -13.49 2.10
N ARG A 6 22.00 -12.17 2.33
CA ARG A 6 22.96 -11.08 2.08
C ARG A 6 24.20 -11.46 1.27
N ASN A 7 24.02 -11.89 0.03
CA ASN A 7 25.13 -12.09 -0.88
C ASN A 7 25.12 -10.88 -1.80
N SER A 8 26.03 -9.93 -1.53
CA SER A 8 26.18 -8.66 -2.24
C SER A 8 26.53 -8.81 -3.74
N SER A 9 26.61 -10.05 -4.24
CA SER A 9 26.84 -10.41 -5.63
C SER A 9 25.56 -10.64 -6.44
N LEU A 10 24.38 -10.69 -5.80
CA LEU A 10 23.13 -10.94 -6.49
C LEU A 10 22.62 -9.68 -7.21
N SER A 11 22.20 -9.82 -8.46
CA SER A 11 21.68 -8.74 -9.31
C SER A 11 20.16 -8.65 -9.26
N ASN A 12 19.60 -7.49 -9.62
CA ASN A 12 18.16 -7.36 -9.82
C ASN A 12 17.71 -8.34 -10.91
N SER A 13 16.87 -9.32 -10.54
CA SER A 13 16.50 -10.41 -11.45
C SER A 13 15.27 -11.16 -10.94
N ILE A 14 14.85 -12.15 -11.73
CA ILE A 14 13.83 -13.12 -11.36
C ILE A 14 14.50 -14.23 -10.54
N TYR A 15 13.91 -14.55 -9.39
CA TYR A 15 14.33 -15.63 -8.51
C TYR A 15 13.18 -16.61 -8.32
N LYS A 16 13.53 -17.88 -8.11
CA LYS A 16 12.58 -18.89 -7.61
C LYS A 16 12.65 -18.91 -6.10
N LEU A 17 11.52 -18.62 -5.45
CA LEU A 17 11.36 -18.79 -4.01
C LEU A 17 10.50 -20.01 -3.73
N ARG A 18 10.68 -20.60 -2.55
CA ARG A 18 9.88 -21.72 -2.07
C ARG A 18 9.10 -21.30 -0.83
N ASN A 19 7.80 -21.57 -0.82
CA ASN A 19 7.00 -21.47 0.40
C ASN A 19 7.50 -22.51 1.42
N ASN A 20 7.70 -22.09 2.67
CA ASN A 20 8.23 -22.97 3.70
C ASN A 20 7.24 -24.07 4.13
N ASP A 21 5.94 -23.82 4.01
CA ASP A 21 4.85 -24.69 4.47
C ASP A 21 4.32 -25.59 3.33
N SER A 22 3.93 -24.99 2.20
CA SER A 22 3.39 -25.75 1.06
C SER A 22 4.46 -26.39 0.17
N LEU A 23 5.73 -25.99 0.34
CA LEU A 23 6.87 -26.36 -0.52
C LEU A 23 6.71 -25.95 -1.99
N GLU A 24 5.68 -25.16 -2.33
CA GLU A 24 5.46 -24.66 -3.68
C GLU A 24 6.54 -23.65 -4.07
N GLU A 25 7.04 -23.77 -5.30
CA GLU A 25 7.94 -22.82 -5.91
C GLU A 25 7.19 -21.78 -6.72
N TYR A 26 7.64 -20.53 -6.65
CA TYR A 26 7.12 -19.44 -7.47
C TYR A 26 8.24 -18.51 -7.92
N SER A 27 8.08 -17.98 -9.14
CA SER A 27 8.98 -16.97 -9.69
C SER A 27 8.57 -15.60 -9.18
N VAL A 28 9.55 -14.78 -8.80
CA VAL A 28 9.32 -13.42 -8.32
C VAL A 28 10.50 -12.53 -8.70
N TYR A 29 10.21 -11.26 -8.96
CA TYR A 29 11.26 -10.26 -9.11
C TYR A 29 11.81 -9.85 -7.75
N CYS A 30 13.14 -9.93 -7.57
CA CYS A 30 13.82 -9.41 -6.40
C CYS A 30 14.71 -8.22 -6.78
N HIS A 31 14.56 -7.12 -6.04
CA HIS A 31 15.43 -5.95 -6.14
C HIS A 31 16.57 -6.09 -5.12
N MET A 32 17.76 -6.36 -5.63
CA MET A 32 18.99 -6.70 -4.89
C MET A 32 19.90 -5.50 -4.66
N THR A 33 19.68 -4.38 -5.36
CA THR A 33 20.35 -3.10 -5.11
C THR A 33 19.68 -2.28 -4.01
N GLU A 34 20.31 -1.18 -3.59
CA GLU A 34 19.72 -0.25 -2.63
C GLU A 34 18.49 0.45 -3.23
N ILE A 35 17.41 0.54 -2.45
CA ILE A 35 16.26 1.41 -2.73
C ILE A 35 16.35 2.59 -1.75
N PRO A 36 16.51 3.84 -2.23
CA PRO A 36 16.54 5.02 -1.36
C PRO A 36 15.30 5.05 -0.46
N GLY A 37 15.48 5.19 0.85
CA GLY A 37 14.39 5.18 1.84
C GLY A 37 13.97 3.81 2.35
N CYS A 38 14.31 2.71 1.65
CA CYS A 38 14.09 1.35 2.13
C CYS A 38 15.38 0.66 2.60
N GLY A 39 16.51 0.99 1.99
CA GLY A 39 17.82 0.48 2.34
C GLY A 39 18.29 -0.67 1.44
N THR A 40 19.28 -1.41 1.92
CA THR A 40 20.00 -2.41 1.13
C THR A 40 19.11 -3.58 0.69
N GLY A 41 19.41 -4.11 -0.50
CA GLY A 41 18.51 -4.96 -1.28
C GLY A 41 18.14 -6.32 -0.71
N GLY A 42 17.54 -7.17 -1.55
CA GLY A 42 16.82 -8.37 -1.13
C GLY A 42 15.32 -8.10 -0.96
N TRP A 43 14.80 -7.09 -1.67
CA TRP A 43 13.39 -6.73 -1.66
C TRP A 43 12.63 -7.60 -2.66
N THR A 44 11.66 -8.36 -2.17
CA THR A 44 10.80 -9.22 -2.97
C THR A 44 9.57 -8.43 -3.41
N LEU A 45 9.32 -8.34 -4.71
CA LEU A 45 8.13 -7.67 -5.23
C LEU A 45 6.86 -8.46 -4.87
N VAL A 46 5.85 -7.77 -4.36
CA VAL A 46 4.57 -8.37 -3.94
C VAL A 46 3.42 -7.94 -4.85
N MET A 47 3.31 -6.63 -5.11
CA MET A 47 2.20 -6.06 -5.86
C MET A 47 2.60 -4.73 -6.51
N LYS A 48 2.04 -4.46 -7.70
CA LYS A 48 2.12 -3.17 -8.39
C LYS A 48 0.72 -2.77 -8.84
N MET A 49 0.37 -1.50 -8.72
CA MET A 49 -0.98 -1.03 -9.03
C MET A 49 -1.00 0.38 -9.59
N ASP A 50 -1.90 0.65 -10.52
CA ASP A 50 -2.10 1.96 -11.14
C ASP A 50 -3.27 2.66 -10.45
N GLY A 51 -2.99 3.78 -9.78
CA GLY A 51 -3.99 4.58 -9.08
C GLY A 51 -5.15 5.10 -9.94
N ASN A 52 -4.99 5.11 -11.27
CA ASN A 52 -6.04 5.48 -12.23
C ASN A 52 -6.92 4.29 -12.67
N ARG A 53 -6.68 3.10 -12.11
CA ARG A 53 -7.38 1.89 -12.47
C ARG A 53 -8.07 1.25 -11.27
N ASP A 54 -9.10 0.46 -11.56
CA ASP A 54 -9.98 -0.12 -10.56
C ASP A 54 -9.55 -1.51 -10.08
N GLU A 55 -8.62 -2.19 -10.76
CA GLU A 55 -8.32 -3.61 -10.48
C GLU A 55 -7.87 -3.85 -9.03
N PHE A 56 -7.21 -2.86 -8.41
CA PHE A 56 -6.75 -2.92 -7.02
C PHE A 56 -7.37 -1.86 -6.11
N ASN A 57 -8.55 -1.34 -6.45
CA ASN A 57 -9.31 -0.49 -5.54
C ASN A 57 -9.64 -1.20 -4.21
N ASN A 58 -10.11 -0.47 -3.20
CA ASN A 58 -10.33 -1.01 -1.84
C ASN A 58 -11.17 -2.30 -1.80
N SER A 59 -12.20 -2.38 -2.65
CA SER A 59 -13.17 -3.48 -2.69
C SER A 59 -12.71 -4.67 -3.53
N SER A 60 -11.56 -4.56 -4.20
CA SER A 60 -11.04 -5.62 -5.04
C SER A 60 -10.85 -6.93 -4.28
N PRO A 61 -11.32 -8.07 -4.82
CA PRO A 61 -11.10 -9.37 -4.20
C PRO A 61 -9.62 -9.78 -4.19
N TYR A 62 -8.77 -9.11 -4.98
CA TYR A 62 -7.33 -9.36 -4.98
C TYR A 62 -6.65 -9.01 -3.66
N TRP A 63 -7.28 -8.23 -2.77
CA TRP A 63 -6.76 -8.01 -1.43
C TRP A 63 -6.89 -9.23 -0.51
N THR A 64 -7.89 -10.10 -0.72
CA THR A 64 -8.19 -11.19 0.21
C THR A 64 -8.07 -12.59 -0.40
N ASN A 65 -8.02 -12.71 -1.72
CA ASN A 65 -7.82 -13.99 -2.39
C ASN A 65 -6.32 -14.37 -2.52
N LYS A 66 -6.05 -15.63 -2.87
CA LYS A 66 -4.71 -16.13 -3.24
C LYS A 66 -4.60 -16.38 -4.74
N VAL A 67 -5.15 -15.46 -5.53
CA VAL A 67 -5.14 -15.52 -7.00
C VAL A 67 -4.10 -14.53 -7.53
N PRO A 68 -3.18 -14.95 -8.42
CA PRO A 68 -2.22 -14.05 -9.05
C PRO A 68 -2.89 -13.18 -10.11
N TYR A 69 -2.27 -12.05 -10.44
CA TYR A 69 -2.71 -11.15 -11.51
C TYR A 69 -1.49 -10.69 -12.31
N ALA A 70 -1.55 -10.83 -13.64
CA ALA A 70 -0.50 -10.38 -14.57
C ALA A 70 0.92 -10.73 -14.09
N VAL A 71 1.19 -12.04 -13.96
CA VAL A 71 2.46 -12.54 -13.40
C VAL A 71 3.66 -12.09 -14.23
N ASP A 72 3.58 -12.24 -15.55
CA ASP A 72 4.67 -11.88 -16.47
C ASP A 72 5.06 -10.41 -16.32
N ASP A 73 4.08 -9.52 -16.20
CA ASP A 73 4.29 -8.09 -15.96
C ASP A 73 4.99 -7.80 -14.62
N GLY A 74 4.78 -8.64 -13.61
CA GLY A 74 5.49 -8.56 -12.34
C GLY A 74 6.93 -9.05 -12.39
N LEU A 75 7.26 -9.94 -13.33
CA LEU A 75 8.61 -10.46 -13.53
C LEU A 75 9.51 -9.49 -14.32
N GLU A 76 8.92 -8.55 -15.04
CA GLU A 76 9.63 -7.46 -15.75
C GLU A 76 10.20 -6.35 -14.83
N GLY A 77 10.14 -6.54 -13.51
CA GLY A 77 10.69 -5.60 -12.54
C GLY A 77 9.74 -4.47 -12.15
N LEU A 78 10.29 -3.28 -11.88
CA LEU A 78 9.54 -2.13 -11.34
C LEU A 78 8.96 -1.21 -12.42
N ASN A 79 8.61 -1.76 -13.59
CA ASN A 79 7.86 -1.03 -14.61
C ASN A 79 6.42 -0.69 -14.14
N GLU A 80 5.73 0.15 -14.91
CA GLU A 80 4.38 0.65 -14.61
C GLU A 80 3.28 -0.29 -15.14
N LYS A 81 3.49 -1.60 -15.04
CA LYS A 81 2.46 -2.60 -15.33
C LYS A 81 1.96 -3.23 -14.04
N GLN A 82 0.64 -3.29 -13.89
CA GLN A 82 -0.02 -3.79 -12.69
C GLN A 82 0.27 -5.29 -12.49
N THR A 83 0.45 -5.73 -11.24
CA THR A 83 0.68 -7.15 -10.93
C THR A 83 0.26 -7.49 -9.50
N LYS A 84 -0.08 -8.76 -9.28
CA LYS A 84 -0.11 -9.39 -7.96
C LYS A 84 0.58 -10.75 -8.07
N LEU A 85 1.66 -10.91 -7.33
CA LEU A 85 2.50 -12.11 -7.36
C LEU A 85 2.17 -13.05 -6.20
N ALA A 86 2.56 -14.32 -6.34
CA ALA A 86 2.38 -15.32 -5.29
C ALA A 86 3.13 -14.99 -3.98
N SER A 87 4.17 -14.15 -4.07
CA SER A 87 4.83 -13.56 -2.90
C SER A 87 3.88 -12.81 -1.97
N TYR A 88 2.74 -12.30 -2.47
CA TYR A 88 1.69 -11.68 -1.66
C TYR A 88 1.19 -12.58 -0.52
N TRP A 89 1.08 -13.89 -0.75
CA TRP A 89 0.59 -14.85 0.24
C TRP A 89 1.62 -15.88 0.69
N ASN A 90 2.75 -16.01 -0.01
CA ASN A 90 3.78 -17.03 0.25
C ASN A 90 5.10 -16.49 0.85
N THR A 91 5.22 -15.18 1.09
CA THR A 91 6.47 -14.56 1.55
C THR A 91 6.32 -13.97 2.96
N PRO A 92 6.84 -14.65 4.01
CA PRO A 92 7.05 -14.03 5.32
C PRO A 92 7.96 -12.82 5.21
N PHE A 93 7.86 -11.84 6.10
CA PHE A 93 8.77 -10.70 6.06
C PHE A 93 8.88 -10.03 7.43
N ASN A 94 9.95 -9.26 7.63
CA ASN A 94 10.14 -8.41 8.80
C ASN A 94 10.26 -6.92 8.42
N LYS A 95 10.28 -6.60 7.13
CA LYS A 95 10.20 -5.23 6.62
C LYS A 95 9.28 -5.14 5.41
N ILE A 96 8.66 -3.99 5.30
CA ILE A 96 7.84 -3.61 4.15
C ILE A 96 8.40 -2.30 3.58
N CYS A 97 8.49 -2.22 2.25
CA CYS A 97 8.91 -1.06 1.49
C CYS A 97 7.77 -0.68 0.54
N LEU A 98 7.31 0.55 0.66
CA LEU A 98 6.18 1.10 -0.08
C LEU A 98 6.68 2.21 -1.00
N GLY A 99 6.29 2.15 -2.26
CA GLY A 99 6.68 3.13 -3.26
C GLY A 99 5.47 3.74 -3.96
N MET A 100 5.58 5.02 -4.29
CA MET A 100 4.62 5.71 -5.15
C MET A 100 5.38 6.47 -6.23
N LYS A 101 4.95 6.32 -7.48
CA LYS A 101 5.47 7.06 -8.63
C LYS A 101 4.44 8.05 -9.15
N VAL A 102 4.85 9.31 -9.24
CA VAL A 102 4.07 10.43 -9.78
C VAL A 102 4.98 11.26 -10.66
N ASN A 103 4.53 11.63 -11.87
CA ASN A 103 5.28 12.47 -12.81
C ASN A 103 6.73 12.00 -13.08
N GLY A 104 6.92 10.68 -13.18
CA GLY A 104 8.24 10.08 -13.45
C GLY A 104 9.14 9.89 -12.24
N ALA A 105 8.82 10.47 -11.08
CA ALA A 105 9.61 10.33 -9.85
C ALA A 105 8.98 9.28 -8.92
N THR A 106 9.78 8.32 -8.46
CA THR A 106 9.36 7.33 -7.47
C THR A 106 9.96 7.67 -6.12
N LYS A 107 9.11 7.72 -5.08
CA LYS A 107 9.52 7.92 -3.69
C LYS A 107 9.12 6.71 -2.86
N TRP A 108 9.89 6.47 -1.80
CA TRP A 108 9.81 5.24 -1.04
C TRP A 108 9.87 5.50 0.46
N ILE A 109 9.19 4.66 1.22
CA ILE A 109 9.29 4.56 2.68
C ILE A 109 9.37 3.10 3.10
N ALA A 110 10.07 2.81 4.18
CA ALA A 110 10.09 1.49 4.79
C ALA A 110 9.88 1.53 6.30
N SER A 111 9.34 0.44 6.83
CA SER A 111 9.23 0.23 8.26
C SER A 111 9.37 -1.26 8.58
N ASN A 112 9.76 -1.57 9.80
CA ASN A 112 9.80 -2.95 10.30
C ASN A 112 8.38 -3.42 10.58
N TYR A 113 8.02 -4.60 10.08
CA TYR A 113 6.75 -5.25 10.35
C TYR A 113 6.89 -6.76 10.16
N THR A 114 6.72 -7.54 11.23
CA THR A 114 6.91 -9.00 11.20
C THR A 114 5.59 -9.72 10.95
N THR A 115 5.53 -10.52 9.89
CA THR A 115 4.35 -11.33 9.57
C THR A 115 4.66 -12.51 8.64
N ASN A 116 3.68 -13.41 8.48
CA ASN A 116 3.80 -14.61 7.64
C ASN A 116 3.59 -14.31 6.15
N SER A 117 2.84 -13.25 5.82
CA SER A 117 2.69 -12.71 4.46
C SER A 117 1.82 -11.45 4.48
N LEU A 118 1.81 -10.68 3.38
CA LEU A 118 0.94 -9.52 3.28
C LEU A 118 -0.54 -9.93 3.29
N HIS A 119 -0.86 -11.06 2.66
CA HIS A 119 -2.18 -11.69 2.71
C HIS A 119 -2.64 -11.95 4.14
N SER A 120 -1.80 -12.53 5.01
CA SER A 120 -2.17 -12.84 6.41
C SER A 120 -2.46 -11.61 7.28
N VAL A 121 -1.99 -10.43 6.84
CA VAL A 121 -2.26 -9.16 7.50
C VAL A 121 -3.57 -8.55 7.00
N ILE A 122 -3.89 -8.73 5.72
CA ILE A 122 -5.03 -8.11 5.05
C ILE A 122 -6.31 -8.96 5.14
N GLU A 123 -6.21 -10.29 5.03
CA GLU A 123 -7.32 -11.20 4.71
C GLU A 123 -8.53 -11.11 5.64
N ASN A 124 -8.31 -10.86 6.93
CA ASN A 124 -9.36 -10.84 7.93
C ASN A 124 -10.06 -9.48 8.06
N GLY A 125 -9.60 -8.45 7.36
CA GLY A 125 -10.16 -7.10 7.41
C GLY A 125 -9.95 -6.38 8.74
N THR A 126 -9.17 -6.94 9.67
CA THR A 126 -8.93 -6.33 10.98
C THR A 126 -7.82 -5.28 10.88
N PHE A 127 -8.05 -4.13 11.49
CA PHE A 127 -7.05 -3.07 11.60
C PHE A 127 -5.77 -3.56 12.27
N LYS A 128 -4.62 -3.30 11.66
CA LYS A 128 -3.30 -3.51 12.28
C LYS A 128 -2.43 -2.29 12.04
N GLU A 129 -1.93 -1.68 13.11
CA GLU A 129 -1.14 -0.45 13.06
C GLU A 129 0.23 -0.64 12.39
N THR A 130 0.71 0.40 11.74
CA THR A 130 2.10 0.54 11.26
C THR A 130 2.77 1.73 11.96
N ASN A 131 4.08 1.83 11.83
CA ASN A 131 4.87 2.91 12.45
C ASN A 131 5.72 3.63 11.39
N PHE A 132 5.11 4.16 10.33
CA PHE A 132 5.83 5.00 9.35
C PHE A 132 5.85 6.47 9.79
N GLY A 133 4.75 6.94 10.36
CA GLY A 133 4.51 8.34 10.70
C GLY A 133 3.97 9.16 9.54
N LYS A 134 3.21 10.20 9.88
CA LYS A 134 2.52 11.07 8.91
C LYS A 134 3.44 11.69 7.85
N GLU A 135 4.59 12.20 8.26
CA GLU A 135 5.50 12.87 7.33
C GLU A 135 6.16 11.87 6.36
N ALA A 136 6.37 10.61 6.78
CA ALA A 136 6.83 9.56 5.87
C ALA A 136 5.76 9.29 4.79
N TRP A 137 4.49 9.12 5.20
CA TRP A 137 3.39 8.99 4.25
C TRP A 137 3.31 10.17 3.28
N LYS A 138 3.34 11.41 3.79
CA LYS A 138 3.34 12.61 2.93
C LYS A 138 4.53 12.67 1.98
N SER A 139 5.69 12.15 2.38
CA SER A 139 6.89 12.17 1.54
C SER A 139 6.75 11.34 0.27
N LEU A 140 5.80 10.40 0.18
CA LEU A 140 5.60 9.56 -1.00
C LEU A 140 5.13 10.32 -2.25
N ILE A 141 4.45 11.45 -2.08
CA ILE A 141 3.92 12.26 -3.18
C ILE A 141 4.22 13.74 -2.89
N ASP A 142 4.92 14.40 -3.80
CA ASP A 142 5.14 15.84 -3.73
C ASP A 142 3.80 16.59 -3.75
N GLY A 143 3.60 17.47 -2.77
CA GLY A 143 2.34 18.22 -2.63
C GLY A 143 1.18 17.40 -2.08
N SER A 144 1.41 16.21 -1.51
CA SER A 144 0.35 15.46 -0.84
C SER A 144 -0.35 16.26 0.26
N SER A 145 -1.67 16.12 0.31
CA SER A 145 -2.54 16.85 1.24
C SER A 145 -3.24 15.87 2.18
N LEU A 146 -3.02 16.08 3.48
CA LEU A 146 -3.67 15.36 4.57
C LEU A 146 -4.09 16.37 5.63
N GLN A 147 -5.30 16.23 6.16
CA GLN A 147 -5.76 17.07 7.26
C GLN A 147 -4.92 16.87 8.52
N LYS A 148 -5.01 17.80 9.47
CA LYS A 148 -3.99 17.98 10.53
C LYS A 148 -3.90 16.81 11.53
N ASN A 149 -5.00 16.13 11.85
CA ASN A 149 -5.16 15.29 13.04
C ASN A 149 -5.53 13.82 12.70
N CYS A 150 -5.97 13.04 13.70
CA CYS A 150 -6.14 11.57 13.73
C CYS A 150 -4.87 10.76 13.39
N ASN A 151 -4.30 10.95 12.19
CA ASN A 151 -3.08 10.32 11.69
C ASN A 151 -3.04 8.79 11.85
N ARG A 152 -4.20 8.12 11.77
CA ARG A 152 -4.27 6.66 11.93
C ARG A 152 -3.67 6.00 10.69
N GLU A 153 -2.66 5.19 10.90
CA GLU A 153 -1.98 4.44 9.84
C GLU A 153 -2.02 2.93 10.07
N GLY A 154 -1.84 2.18 8.99
CA GLY A 154 -1.73 0.74 9.04
C GLY A 154 -2.49 0.02 7.94
N PHE A 155 -2.81 -1.22 8.25
CA PHE A 155 -3.54 -2.16 7.42
C PHE A 155 -5.02 -2.15 7.77
N ASN A 156 -5.90 -2.31 6.76
CA ASN A 156 -7.36 -2.41 6.92
C ASN A 156 -7.96 -1.32 7.82
N ILE A 157 -7.66 -0.06 7.49
CA ILE A 157 -8.21 1.09 8.21
C ILE A 157 -9.67 1.27 7.83
N VAL A 158 -10.54 1.33 8.84
CA VAL A 158 -11.96 1.68 8.70
C VAL A 158 -12.27 2.75 9.74
N THR A 159 -12.79 3.90 9.29
CA THR A 159 -13.03 5.06 10.18
C THR A 159 -14.49 5.32 10.48
N LYS A 160 -15.39 4.40 10.12
CA LYS A 160 -16.83 4.59 10.29
C LYS A 160 -17.19 4.88 11.75
N ASN A 161 -17.77 6.04 12.02
CA ASN A 161 -18.35 6.35 13.32
C ASN A 161 -19.67 5.58 13.47
N ASN A 162 -19.79 4.72 14.48
CA ASN A 162 -21.05 4.04 14.82
C ASN A 162 -21.94 4.91 15.74
N VAL A 163 -21.46 6.09 16.15
CA VAL A 163 -22.10 6.93 17.18
C VAL A 163 -23.04 7.97 16.56
N ASP A 164 -22.78 8.40 15.32
CA ASP A 164 -23.62 9.36 14.62
C ASP A 164 -24.30 8.68 13.43
N ARG A 165 -25.63 8.61 13.46
CA ARG A 165 -26.47 8.30 12.28
C ARG A 165 -26.22 9.27 11.09
N TYR A 166 -25.40 10.29 11.32
CA TYR A 166 -24.98 11.35 10.41
C TYR A 166 -23.46 11.35 10.18
N ALA A 167 -22.73 10.23 10.37
CA ALA A 167 -21.33 10.18 9.95
C ALA A 167 -21.25 10.37 8.42
N PHE A 168 -21.06 11.62 8.00
CA PHE A 168 -21.12 12.04 6.61
C PHE A 168 -19.93 11.52 5.80
N ALA A 169 -18.77 11.29 6.45
CA ALA A 169 -17.58 10.77 5.79
C ALA A 169 -16.96 9.57 6.51
N TYR A 170 -16.37 8.67 5.72
CA TYR A 170 -15.52 7.58 6.22
C TYR A 170 -14.47 7.18 5.18
N ASN A 171 -13.40 6.56 5.67
CA ASN A 171 -12.31 5.98 4.90
C ASN A 171 -12.27 4.47 5.13
N ASN A 172 -12.08 3.74 4.03
CA ASN A 172 -11.59 2.38 4.01
C ASN A 172 -10.26 2.34 3.24
N VAL A 173 -9.18 1.94 3.90
CA VAL A 173 -7.84 1.92 3.30
C VAL A 173 -7.16 0.59 3.59
N ARG A 174 -6.63 -0.08 2.56
CA ARG A 174 -5.98 -1.40 2.72
C ARG A 174 -4.62 -1.27 3.38
N ILE A 175 -3.82 -0.31 2.94
CA ILE A 175 -2.52 0.05 3.53
C ILE A 175 -2.37 1.55 3.38
N GLY A 176 -2.23 2.31 4.46
CA GLY A 176 -2.16 3.76 4.31
C GLY A 176 -2.18 4.54 5.60
N LEU A 177 -2.49 5.82 5.46
CA LEU A 177 -2.81 6.72 6.55
C LEU A 177 -4.10 7.48 6.21
N VAL A 178 -4.95 7.66 7.22
CA VAL A 178 -6.16 8.48 7.16
C VAL A 178 -6.04 9.65 8.13
N ALA A 179 -6.64 10.78 7.76
CA ALA A 179 -6.63 11.99 8.58
C ALA A 179 -7.95 12.77 8.49
N ASN A 180 -8.18 13.62 9.49
CA ASN A 180 -9.22 14.65 9.54
C ASN A 180 -8.73 15.87 10.33
N ASN A 181 -9.61 16.84 10.52
CA ASN A 181 -9.36 18.01 11.37
C ASN A 181 -9.67 17.76 12.86
N GLN A 182 -10.31 16.64 13.21
CA GLN A 182 -10.67 16.31 14.59
C GLN A 182 -9.62 15.39 15.24
N GLU A 183 -9.57 15.34 16.57
CA GLU A 183 -8.66 14.40 17.26
C GLU A 183 -9.08 12.94 17.07
N SER A 184 -10.39 12.69 17.00
CA SER A 184 -10.92 11.35 16.81
C SER A 184 -10.91 10.94 15.34
N CYS A 185 -10.62 9.68 15.06
CA CYS A 185 -10.61 9.11 13.71
C CYS A 185 -12.00 8.67 13.22
N GLY A 186 -13.10 9.26 13.71
CA GLY A 186 -14.47 8.86 13.35
C GLY A 186 -15.00 9.51 12.07
N SER A 187 -14.36 10.57 11.60
CA SER A 187 -14.80 11.40 10.47
C SER A 187 -13.66 11.70 9.51
N CYS A 188 -12.69 10.79 9.40
CA CYS A 188 -11.63 10.92 8.39
C CYS A 188 -12.23 11.11 7.01
N ASP A 189 -11.68 12.07 6.28
CA ASP A 189 -12.07 12.42 4.92
C ASP A 189 -10.87 12.77 4.02
N SER A 190 -9.64 12.55 4.49
CA SER A 190 -8.42 12.53 3.66
C SER A 190 -7.58 11.27 3.92
N CYS A 191 -6.89 10.79 2.90
CA CYS A 191 -5.99 9.65 3.04
C CYS A 191 -4.86 9.62 2.00
N ILE A 192 -3.83 8.84 2.29
CA ILE A 192 -2.80 8.45 1.33
C ILE A 192 -2.51 6.96 1.53
N GLY A 193 -2.40 6.20 0.45
CA GLY A 193 -2.14 4.78 0.55
C GLY A 193 -2.52 3.97 -0.67
N PHE A 194 -2.75 2.69 -0.42
CA PHE A 194 -3.06 1.64 -1.37
C PHE A 194 -4.46 1.08 -1.05
N GLY A 195 -5.27 0.85 -2.08
CA GLY A 195 -6.65 0.40 -1.97
C GLY A 195 -7.48 1.34 -1.11
N THR A 196 -7.64 2.59 -1.54
CA THR A 196 -8.37 3.64 -0.83
C THR A 196 -9.81 3.74 -1.31
N LEU A 197 -10.71 4.04 -0.37
CA LEU A 197 -12.09 4.43 -0.61
C LEU A 197 -12.46 5.46 0.44
N VAL A 198 -12.89 6.64 -0.01
CA VAL A 198 -13.34 7.73 0.84
C VAL A 198 -14.76 8.06 0.43
N ARG A 199 -15.68 8.04 1.39
CA ARG A 199 -16.99 8.65 1.23
C ARG A 199 -16.94 10.06 1.80
N GLY A 200 -17.33 11.04 1.00
CA GLY A 200 -17.39 12.46 1.38
C GLY A 200 -18.75 12.83 1.93
N CYS A 201 -18.86 14.09 2.37
CA CYS A 201 -20.00 14.53 3.18
C CYS A 201 -21.34 14.58 2.45
N ASP A 202 -21.30 14.72 1.11
CA ASP A 202 -22.50 14.74 0.26
C ASP A 202 -22.87 13.34 -0.26
N GLY A 203 -22.19 12.30 0.23
CA GLY A 203 -22.44 10.91 -0.14
C GLY A 203 -21.63 10.41 -1.33
N ASP A 204 -20.92 11.30 -2.03
CA ASP A 204 -19.99 10.97 -3.11
C ASP A 204 -18.88 10.04 -2.61
N VAL A 205 -18.42 9.15 -3.49
CA VAL A 205 -17.38 8.16 -3.19
C VAL A 205 -16.21 8.37 -4.15
N ARG A 206 -15.01 8.46 -3.58
CA ARG A 206 -13.74 8.47 -4.31
C ARG A 206 -12.99 7.20 -3.96
N ASN A 207 -12.51 6.49 -4.97
CA ASN A 207 -11.70 5.31 -4.81
C ASN A 207 -10.41 5.44 -5.62
N SER A 208 -9.35 4.80 -5.16
CA SER A 208 -8.12 4.67 -5.94
C SER A 208 -7.39 3.39 -5.53
N ALA A 209 -6.75 2.75 -6.50
CA ALA A 209 -5.82 1.68 -6.19
C ALA A 209 -4.60 2.20 -5.41
N CYS A 210 -4.12 3.41 -5.71
CA CYS A 210 -2.96 3.99 -5.04
C CYS A 210 -2.89 5.50 -5.25
N GLY A 211 -2.63 6.25 -4.18
CA GLY A 211 -2.42 7.69 -4.27
C GLY A 211 -2.81 8.44 -3.01
N ASN A 212 -3.01 9.74 -3.16
CA ASN A 212 -3.50 10.64 -2.13
C ASN A 212 -4.88 11.17 -2.50
N ILE A 213 -5.85 10.96 -1.61
CA ILE A 213 -7.18 11.58 -1.66
C ILE A 213 -7.19 12.71 -0.64
N MET A 214 -7.41 13.93 -1.11
CA MET A 214 -7.45 15.11 -0.27
C MET A 214 -8.71 15.15 0.60
N ALA A 215 -8.80 16.14 1.49
CA ALA A 215 -9.97 16.37 2.33
C ALA A 215 -11.24 16.52 1.48
N PHE A 216 -12.16 15.56 1.61
CA PHE A 216 -13.34 15.48 0.78
C PHE A 216 -14.48 16.40 1.28
N CYS A 217 -14.52 16.73 2.57
CA CYS A 217 -15.58 17.54 3.16
C CYS A 217 -15.24 19.02 3.35
N THR A 218 -14.08 19.48 2.85
CA THR A 218 -13.66 20.88 2.96
C THR A 218 -13.58 21.54 1.60
N ASP A 219 -13.91 22.84 1.57
CA ASP A 219 -13.90 23.68 0.36
C ASP A 219 -12.57 23.55 -0.42
N PRO A 220 -12.59 23.21 -1.72
CA PRO A 220 -11.39 22.87 -2.48
C PRO A 220 -10.60 24.14 -2.80
N LYS A 221 -9.77 24.59 -1.87
CA LYS A 221 -8.72 25.55 -2.20
C LYS A 221 -7.61 24.82 -2.94
N ASN A 222 -7.81 24.61 -4.24
CA ASN A 222 -6.82 24.17 -5.24
C ASN A 222 -6.20 22.76 -5.11
N ASP A 223 -6.48 22.03 -4.03
CA ASP A 223 -6.01 20.65 -3.89
C ASP A 223 -6.78 19.71 -4.84
N LYS A 224 -6.10 18.68 -5.36
CA LYS A 224 -6.67 17.63 -6.21
C LYS A 224 -6.18 16.28 -5.74
N ASP A 225 -7.04 15.28 -5.88
CA ASP A 225 -6.62 13.89 -5.70
C ASP A 225 -5.46 13.59 -6.66
N THR A 226 -4.45 12.88 -6.15
CA THR A 226 -3.26 12.53 -6.91
C THR A 226 -3.15 11.01 -6.96
N ALA A 227 -3.48 10.44 -8.11
CA ALA A 227 -3.23 9.04 -8.40
C ALA A 227 -1.71 8.80 -8.54
N ALA A 228 -1.25 7.66 -8.05
CA ALA A 228 0.13 7.23 -8.16
C ALA A 228 0.21 5.80 -8.71
N PHE A 229 1.33 5.46 -9.34
CA PHE A 229 1.66 4.06 -9.56
C PHE A 229 2.34 3.51 -8.31
N GLY A 230 1.69 2.55 -7.66
CA GLY A 230 2.07 1.98 -6.37
C GLY A 230 2.93 0.73 -6.48
N TYR A 231 3.91 0.60 -5.58
CA TYR A 231 4.77 -0.57 -5.43
C TYR A 231 4.76 -1.06 -3.99
N ILE A 232 4.64 -2.38 -3.80
CA ILE A 232 4.77 -3.03 -2.49
C ILE A 232 5.85 -4.09 -2.60
N LEU A 233 6.92 -3.94 -1.80
CA LEU A 233 7.99 -4.91 -1.67
C LEU A 233 8.18 -5.30 -0.20
N VAL A 234 8.72 -6.50 0.03
CA VAL A 234 8.95 -7.04 1.38
C VAL A 234 10.33 -7.68 1.51
N GLN A 235 10.87 -7.70 2.73
CA GLN A 235 12.17 -8.30 3.07
C GLN A 235 12.10 -9.08 4.39
#